data_AF-A0A1Y4RBF9-F1
#
_entry.id   AF-A0A1Y4RBF9-F1
#
_cell.length_a   1.000
_cell.length_b   1.000
_cell.length_c   1.000
_cell.angle_alpha   90.00
_cell.angle_beta   90.00
_cell.angle_gamma   90.00
#
_symmetry.space_group_name_H-M   'P 1'
#
loop_
_entity.id
_entity.type
_entity.pdbx_description
1 polymer ?
#
loop_
_entity_poly.entity_id
_entity_poly.type
_entity_poly.pdbx_seq_one_letter_code
_entity_poly.pdbx_strand_id
1 'polypeptide(L)'
;MEQLNTMNSFESEGFKIKRDGKVITLTSEEMDRFRYLDTAINGKNSIECAEDYFDNDDAIIQEMKSNEKMCYDIEKSTLEDLFSDCGDTEYESIKKYYDEIAKQNLQR
;
A
#
# COMPACT_ATOMS: atom_id res chain seq x y z
N MET A 1 18.59 1.24 -18.00
CA MET A 1 18.17 0.10 -17.16
C MET A 1 17.18 -0.71 -17.95
N GLU A 2 17.30 -2.03 -17.91
CA GLU A 2 16.32 -2.94 -18.52
C GLU A 2 15.01 -2.84 -17.73
N GLN A 3 13.88 -2.60 -18.40
CA GLN A 3 12.58 -2.53 -17.74
C GLN A 3 12.10 -3.95 -17.46
N LEU A 4 12.31 -4.41 -16.23
CA LEU A 4 11.97 -5.79 -15.82
C LEU A 4 10.48 -5.98 -15.50
N ASN A 5 9.79 -4.91 -15.11
CA ASN A 5 8.41 -4.96 -14.63
C ASN A 5 7.52 -3.94 -15.34
N THR A 6 6.27 -4.35 -15.57
CA THR A 6 5.13 -3.53 -16.02
C THR A 6 3.94 -3.87 -15.13
N MET A 7 2.87 -3.06 -15.15
CA MET A 7 1.63 -3.41 -14.44
C MET A 7 1.13 -4.79 -14.86
N ASN A 8 1.05 -5.05 -16.17
CA ASN A 8 0.55 -6.32 -16.70
C ASN A 8 1.44 -7.51 -16.29
N SER A 9 2.76 -7.39 -16.44
CA SER A 9 3.66 -8.49 -16.06
C SER A 9 3.64 -8.75 -14.56
N PHE A 10 3.40 -7.73 -13.73
CA PHE A 10 3.27 -7.91 -12.30
C PHE A 10 2.02 -8.72 -11.94
N GLU A 11 0.88 -8.42 -12.58
CA GLU A 11 -0.36 -9.17 -12.36
C GLU A 11 -0.28 -10.61 -12.87
N SER A 12 0.34 -10.85 -14.04
CA SER A 12 0.32 -12.17 -14.68
C SER A 12 1.52 -13.05 -14.35
N GLU A 13 2.68 -12.48 -14.03
CA GLU A 13 3.94 -13.21 -13.87
C GLU A 13 4.63 -12.97 -12.52
N GLY A 14 4.17 -11.99 -11.72
CA GLY A 14 4.79 -11.60 -10.45
C GLY A 14 5.89 -10.55 -10.61
N PHE A 15 6.64 -10.28 -9.53
CA PHE A 15 7.63 -9.20 -9.48
C PHE A 15 9.05 -9.71 -9.76
N LYS A 16 9.70 -9.14 -10.76
CA LYS A 16 11.05 -9.55 -11.17
C LYS A 16 12.12 -8.64 -10.56
N ILE A 17 13.13 -9.25 -9.95
CA ILE A 17 14.34 -8.58 -9.45
C ILE A 17 15.57 -9.13 -10.16
N LYS A 18 16.58 -8.28 -10.39
CA LYS A 18 17.89 -8.71 -10.89
C LYS A 18 18.93 -8.58 -9.78
N ARG A 19 19.52 -9.71 -9.39
CA ARG A 19 20.56 -9.79 -8.35
C ARG A 19 21.68 -10.69 -8.85
N ASP A 20 22.92 -10.22 -8.75
CA ASP A 20 24.11 -10.94 -9.20
C ASP A 20 24.01 -11.47 -10.65
N GLY A 21 23.44 -10.63 -11.53
CA GLY A 21 23.23 -10.95 -12.94
C GLY A 21 22.09 -11.93 -13.25
N LYS A 22 21.42 -12.48 -12.23
CA LYS A 22 20.28 -13.40 -12.38
C LYS A 22 18.96 -12.69 -12.16
N VAL A 23 17.94 -13.08 -12.92
CA VAL A 23 16.56 -12.62 -12.70
C VAL A 23 15.85 -13.63 -11.80
N ILE A 24 15.29 -13.14 -10.70
CA ILE A 24 14.46 -13.89 -9.76
C ILE A 24 13.05 -13.30 -9.85
N THR A 25 12.05 -14.16 -9.93
CA THR A 25 10.65 -13.75 -9.93
C THR A 25 10.06 -14.08 -8.57
N LEU A 26 9.54 -13.07 -7.88
CA LEU A 26 8.70 -13.21 -6.70
C LEU A 26 7.28 -13.51 -7.18
N THR A 27 6.73 -14.59 -6.66
CA THR A 27 5.35 -15.01 -6.89
C THR A 27 4.35 -14.00 -6.33
N SER A 28 3.11 -14.07 -6.80
CA SER A 28 2.03 -13.25 -6.24
C SER A 28 1.84 -13.47 -4.73
N GLU A 29 1.97 -14.71 -4.25
CA GLU A 29 1.87 -15.04 -2.82
C GLU A 29 2.99 -14.39 -1.99
N GLU A 30 4.23 -14.41 -2.47
CA GLU A 30 5.35 -13.73 -1.82
C GLU A 30 5.14 -12.21 -1.78
N MET A 31 4.58 -11.64 -2.84
CA MET A 31 4.25 -10.22 -2.89
C MET A 31 3.06 -9.87 -1.99
N ASP A 32 2.07 -10.74 -1.86
CA ASP A 32 0.96 -10.56 -0.94
C ASP A 32 1.46 -10.58 0.52
N ARG A 33 2.36 -11.51 0.86
CA ARG A 33 3.00 -11.55 2.18
C ARG A 33 3.83 -10.29 2.42
N PHE A 34 4.57 -9.82 1.42
CA PHE A 34 5.31 -8.56 1.52
C PHE A 34 4.38 -7.38 1.82
N ARG A 35 3.31 -7.20 1.04
CA ARG A 35 2.36 -6.08 1.25
C ARG A 35 1.71 -6.16 2.63
N TYR A 36 1.33 -7.36 3.08
CA TYR A 36 0.78 -7.56 4.41
C TYR A 36 1.75 -7.10 5.51
N LEU A 37 3.02 -7.49 5.43
CA LEU A 37 4.04 -7.09 6.40
C LEU A 37 4.34 -5.59 6.36
N ASP A 38 4.42 -5.01 5.17
CA ASP A 38 4.62 -3.58 4.96
C ASP A 38 3.47 -2.76 5.58
N THR A 39 2.22 -3.17 5.33
CA THR A 39 1.03 -2.58 5.96
C THR A 39 1.04 -2.75 7.49
N ALA A 40 1.45 -3.91 8.00
CA ALA A 40 1.58 -4.11 9.45
C ALA A 40 2.63 -3.17 10.08
N ILE A 41 3.76 -2.94 9.41
CA ILE A 41 4.78 -1.99 9.87
C ILE A 41 4.21 -0.57 9.93
N ASN A 42 3.45 -0.14 8.91
CA ASN A 42 2.80 1.17 8.92
C ASN A 42 1.82 1.30 10.08
N GLY A 43 0.99 0.29 10.34
CA GLY A 43 0.09 0.31 11.49
C GLY A 43 0.80 0.39 12.84
N LYS A 44 1.95 -0.27 12.97
CA LYS A 44 2.81 -0.12 14.16
C LYS A 44 3.30 1.33 14.31
N ASN A 45 3.74 1.96 13.22
CA ASN A 45 4.17 3.36 13.22
C ASN A 45 3.00 4.31 13.56
N SER A 46 1.78 3.99 13.13
CA SER A 46 0.57 4.74 13.47
C SER A 46 0.26 4.66 14.97
N ILE A 47 0.43 3.49 15.59
CA ILE A 47 0.33 3.33 17.07
C ILE A 47 1.41 4.18 17.76
N GLU A 48 2.65 4.15 17.28
CA GLU A 48 3.76 4.96 17.82
C GLU A 48 3.45 6.47 17.76
N CYS A 49 2.83 6.95 16.69
CA CYS A 49 2.44 8.35 16.59
C CYS A 49 1.32 8.73 17.57
N ALA A 50 0.53 7.76 18.02
CA ALA A 50 -0.62 7.98 18.88
C ALA A 50 -0.38 7.60 20.34
N GLU A 51 0.78 7.01 20.69
CA GLU A 51 1.00 6.41 22.01
C GLU A 51 0.91 7.44 23.15
N ASP A 52 1.31 8.69 22.90
CA ASP A 52 1.22 9.82 23.83
C ASP A 52 -0.22 10.24 24.20
N TYR A 53 -1.24 9.78 23.45
CA TYR A 53 -2.65 10.07 23.76
C TYR A 53 -3.27 9.08 24.75
N PHE A 54 -2.58 7.99 25.07
CA PHE A 54 -3.07 6.98 26.00
C PHE A 54 -2.42 7.17 27.38
N ASP A 55 -3.23 7.20 28.44
CA ASP A 55 -2.78 7.42 29.82
C ASP A 55 -1.91 6.24 30.33
N ASN A 56 -0.63 6.21 29.98
CA ASN A 56 0.43 5.34 30.51
C ASN A 56 0.12 3.82 30.56
N ASP A 57 -0.56 3.27 29.55
CA ASP A 57 -0.68 1.82 29.40
C ASP A 57 0.37 1.26 28.44
N ASP A 58 1.64 1.51 28.78
CA ASP A 58 2.80 1.07 28.00
C ASP A 58 2.73 -0.43 27.69
N ALA A 59 2.21 -1.24 28.62
CA ALA A 59 2.08 -2.68 28.44
C ALA A 59 1.10 -3.02 27.33
N ILE A 60 -0.09 -2.40 27.30
CA ILE A 60 -1.06 -2.58 26.22
C ILE A 60 -0.49 -2.08 24.90
N ILE A 61 0.13 -0.89 24.87
CA ILE A 61 0.72 -0.35 23.64
C ILE A 61 1.81 -1.28 23.09
N GLN A 62 2.68 -1.82 23.93
CA GLN A 62 3.68 -2.80 23.50
C GLN A 62 3.06 -4.12 23.02
N GLU A 63 1.97 -4.59 23.64
CA GLU A 63 1.22 -5.76 23.18
C GLU A 63 0.65 -5.52 21.78
N MET A 64 0.01 -4.36 21.56
CA MET A 64 -0.54 -3.97 20.26
C MET A 64 0.56 -3.93 19.18
N LYS A 65 1.67 -3.26 19.46
CA LYS A 65 2.83 -3.12 18.54
C LYS A 65 3.53 -4.44 18.24
N SER A 66 3.39 -5.43 19.12
CA SER A 66 3.97 -6.77 18.94
C SER A 66 3.03 -7.72 18.20
N ASN A 67 1.76 -7.36 18.04
CA ASN A 67 0.76 -8.15 17.33
C ASN A 67 0.68 -7.72 15.86
N GLU A 68 1.38 -8.48 14.99
CA GLU A 68 1.44 -8.27 13.54
C GLU A 68 0.06 -8.10 12.90
N LYS A 69 -0.90 -8.97 13.25
CA LYS A 69 -2.25 -8.92 12.68
C LYS A 69 -2.98 -7.65 13.12
N MET A 70 -2.86 -7.30 14.39
CA MET A 70 -3.52 -6.10 14.93
C MET A 70 -2.97 -4.83 14.27
N CYS A 71 -1.65 -4.74 14.09
CA CYS A 71 -1.04 -3.62 13.39
C CYS A 71 -1.54 -3.53 11.93
N TYR A 72 -1.62 -4.67 11.22
CA TYR A 72 -2.18 -4.72 9.88
C TYR A 72 -3.64 -4.24 9.84
N ASP A 73 -4.47 -4.76 10.75
CA ASP A 73 -5.90 -4.43 10.80
C ASP A 73 -6.12 -2.94 11.10
N ILE A 74 -5.32 -2.35 12.00
CA ILE A 74 -5.38 -0.92 12.35
C ILE A 74 -5.06 -0.04 11.14
N GLU A 75 -3.96 -0.30 10.44
CA GLU A 75 -3.59 0.48 9.25
C GLU A 75 -4.66 0.35 8.18
N LYS A 76 -5.12 -0.88 7.93
CA LYS A 76 -6.13 -1.13 6.91
C LYS A 76 -7.44 -0.41 7.24
N SER A 77 -7.92 -0.48 8.48
CA SER A 77 -9.13 0.24 8.90
C SER A 77 -8.98 1.75 8.78
N THR A 78 -7.80 2.28 9.17
CA THR A 78 -7.52 3.73 9.08
C THR A 78 -7.55 4.20 7.62
N LEU A 79 -6.94 3.43 6.71
CA LEU A 79 -6.97 3.73 5.28
C LEU A 79 -8.39 3.62 4.70
N GLU A 80 -9.16 2.61 5.11
CA GLU A 80 -10.56 2.45 4.67
C GLU A 80 -11.42 3.65 5.10
N ASP A 81 -11.27 4.13 6.33
CA ASP A 81 -11.98 5.32 6.81
C ASP A 81 -11.56 6.57 6.03
N LEU A 82 -10.25 6.76 5.80
CA LEU A 82 -9.73 7.88 5.00
C LEU A 82 -10.24 7.85 3.55
N PHE A 83 -10.28 6.67 2.93
CA PHE A 83 -10.77 6.52 1.55
C PHE A 83 -12.27 6.73 1.44
N SER A 84 -13.04 6.29 2.44
CA SER A 84 -14.48 6.58 2.51
C SER A 84 -14.76 8.08 2.49
N ASP A 85 -13.91 8.88 3.15
CA ASP A 85 -14.08 10.32 3.26
C ASP A 85 -13.53 11.11 2.07
N CYS A 86 -12.68 10.51 1.22
CA CYS A 86 -12.00 11.23 0.14
C CYS A 86 -12.58 11.00 -1.27
N GLY A 87 -13.75 10.38 -1.40
CA GLY A 87 -14.33 10.00 -2.70
C GLY A 87 -14.44 11.15 -3.72
N ASP A 88 -14.80 12.36 -3.29
CA ASP A 88 -14.85 13.54 -4.18
C ASP A 88 -13.46 13.91 -4.72
N THR A 89 -12.42 13.77 -3.89
CA THR A 89 -11.03 14.05 -4.28
C THR A 89 -10.52 13.02 -5.29
N GLU A 90 -10.86 11.74 -5.09
CA GLU A 90 -10.54 10.68 -6.04
C GLU A 90 -11.25 10.90 -7.38
N TYR A 91 -12.54 11.24 -7.33
CA TYR A 91 -13.33 11.53 -8.53
C TYR A 91 -12.73 12.68 -9.35
N GLU A 92 -12.42 13.82 -8.74
CA GLU A 92 -11.86 14.96 -9.45
C GLU A 92 -10.48 14.65 -10.04
N SER A 93 -9.67 13.86 -9.33
CA SER A 93 -8.37 13.40 -9.83
C SER A 93 -8.52 12.50 -11.06
N ILE A 94 -9.44 11.53 -11.03
CA ILE A 94 -9.72 10.62 -12.15
C ILE A 94 -10.30 11.40 -13.33
N LYS A 95 -11.26 12.28 -13.08
CA LYS A 95 -11.92 13.11 -14.09
C LYS A 95 -10.94 13.99 -14.84
N LYS A 96 -9.96 14.58 -14.15
CA LYS A 96 -8.89 15.36 -14.79
C LYS A 96 -8.17 14.55 -15.87
N TYR A 97 -7.68 13.36 -15.55
CA TYR A 97 -6.96 12.52 -16.51
C TYR A 97 -7.88 11.97 -17.61
N TYR A 98 -9.14 11.67 -17.27
CA TYR A 98 -10.15 11.32 -18.26
C TYR A 98 -10.32 12.43 -19.31
N ASP A 99 -10.49 13.68 -18.87
CA ASP A 99 -10.68 14.84 -19.75
C ASP A 99 -9.44 15.10 -20.62
N GLU A 100 -8.23 14.89 -20.08
CA GLU A 100 -6.97 14.99 -20.83
C GLU A 100 -6.93 13.99 -21.99
N ILE A 101 -7.29 12.72 -21.74
CA ILE A 101 -7.31 11.67 -22.77
C ILE A 101 -8.44 11.92 -23.79
N ALA A 102 -9.62 12.33 -23.33
CA ALA A 102 -10.76 12.63 -24.20
C ALA A 102 -10.44 13.75 -25.21
N LYS A 103 -9.78 14.83 -24.76
CA LYS A 103 -9.34 15.92 -25.63
C LYS A 103 -8.33 15.48 -26.69
N GLN A 104 -7.36 14.64 -26.32
CA GLN A 104 -6.37 14.11 -27.27
C GLN A 104 -7.01 13.27 -28.38
N ASN A 105 -8.03 12.48 -28.03
CA ASN A 105 -8.74 11.63 -29.00
C ASN A 105 -9.64 12.43 -29.96
N LEU A 106 -10.15 13.60 -29.54
CA LEU A 106 -10.92 14.49 -30.41
C LEU A 106 -10.07 15.30 -31.40
N GLN A 107 -8.74 15.34 -31.20
CA GLN A 107 -7.78 16.05 -32.05
C GLN A 107 -7.03 15.13 -33.04
N ARG A 108 -7.31 13.82 -33.01
CA ARG A 108 -6.79 12.81 -33.92
C ARG A 108 -7.79 12.52 -35.04
#